data_AF-A0A8J7YMC3-F1
#
_entry.id   AF-A0A8J7YMC3-F1
#
_cell.length_a   1.000
_cell.length_b   1.000
_cell.length_c   1.000
_cell.angle_alpha   90.00
_cell.angle_beta   90.00
_cell.angle_gamma   90.00
#
_symmetry.space_group_name_H-M   'P 1'
#
loop_
_entity.id
_entity.type
_entity.pdbx_description
1 polymer ?
#
loop_
_entity_poly.entity_id
_entity_poly.type
_entity_poly.pdbx_seq_one_letter_code
_entity_poly.pdbx_strand_id
1 'polypeptide(L)'
;MTHRQPIPTLTAVLVAVVVLAAVSGAGAAAQTDDPGVRVTDGTTTSGGNTTVGVVLTSAPNGLSGYYLDLTVQSPEGARVVNASYPDQFGLTTAPAYSEDGTTVTVEAADVNDVVEPGAADIQLATVEIAGGTPGDLAVGVEPRQFDDDDGESFQPAQVSDETPTTEPDTPTTSTGPEPTDGQGAANGSATASGGSGPLSPALVVGAVALLVGVWFRRSEA
;
A
#
# COMPACT_ATOMS: atom_id res chain seq x y z
N MET A 1 -11.48 64.87 39.12
CA MET A 1 -11.21 63.43 39.08
C MET A 1 -11.19 63.02 37.62
N THR A 2 -10.00 62.94 37.03
CA THR A 2 -9.81 62.58 35.62
C THR A 2 -8.96 61.31 35.62
N HIS A 3 -9.56 60.22 35.16
CA HIS A 3 -8.99 58.87 35.20
C HIS A 3 -7.72 58.78 34.34
N ARG A 4 -6.60 58.44 34.97
CA ARG A 4 -5.34 58.08 34.32
C ARG A 4 -5.33 56.55 34.20
N GLN A 5 -5.56 56.02 33.00
CA GLN A 5 -5.41 54.59 32.71
C GLN A 5 -3.93 54.33 32.38
N PRO A 6 -3.22 53.43 33.09
CA PRO A 6 -1.87 53.01 32.70
C PRO A 6 -1.94 51.94 31.60
N ILE A 7 -1.14 52.12 30.55
CA ILE A 7 -0.95 51.17 29.44
C ILE A 7 -0.12 49.99 29.96
N PRO A 8 -0.58 48.73 29.86
CA PRO A 8 0.25 47.57 30.19
C PRO A 8 1.17 47.24 29.01
N THR A 9 2.47 47.38 29.20
CA THR A 9 3.50 46.80 28.31
C THR A 9 3.59 45.30 28.58
N LEU A 10 2.93 44.49 27.75
CA LEU A 10 3.05 43.04 27.75
C LEU A 10 4.34 42.64 27.04
N THR A 11 5.38 42.39 27.83
CA THR A 11 6.62 41.75 27.34
C THR A 11 6.34 40.27 27.13
N ALA A 12 6.04 39.88 25.90
CA ALA A 12 5.92 38.47 25.51
C ALA A 12 7.32 37.86 25.37
N VAL A 13 7.73 37.06 26.36
CA VAL A 13 8.91 36.20 26.26
C VAL A 13 8.49 34.91 25.56
N LEU A 14 8.84 34.77 24.29
CA LEU A 14 8.58 33.58 23.49
C LEU A 14 9.68 32.55 23.79
N VAL A 15 9.38 31.59 24.68
CA VAL A 15 10.23 30.43 24.93
C VAL A 15 9.90 29.38 23.87
N ALA A 16 10.76 29.27 22.86
CA ALA A 16 10.68 28.19 21.87
C ALA A 16 11.14 26.88 22.52
N VAL A 17 10.20 25.98 22.80
CA VAL A 17 10.47 24.61 23.21
C VAL A 17 10.73 23.78 21.94
N VAL A 18 11.97 23.37 21.72
CA VAL A 18 12.33 22.39 20.70
C VAL A 18 12.34 21.01 21.38
N VAL A 19 11.24 20.27 21.25
CA VAL A 19 11.26 18.82 21.50
C VAL A 19 11.59 18.13 20.18
N LEU A 20 12.83 17.69 20.04
CA LEU A 20 13.23 16.82 18.95
C LEU A 20 12.91 15.38 19.36
N ALA A 21 11.70 14.92 19.06
CA ALA A 21 11.32 13.52 19.22
C ALA A 21 11.97 12.71 18.09
N ALA A 22 12.85 11.78 18.45
CA ALA A 22 13.35 10.77 17.54
C ALA A 22 12.21 9.79 17.23
N VAL A 23 11.63 9.91 16.04
CA VAL A 23 10.75 8.88 15.48
C VAL A 23 11.62 7.68 15.11
N SER A 24 11.57 6.63 15.93
CA SER A 24 11.97 5.30 15.51
C SER A 24 10.99 4.86 14.43
N GLY A 25 11.47 4.72 13.19
CA GLY A 25 10.64 4.20 12.09
C GLY A 25 10.07 2.85 12.49
N ALA A 26 8.76 2.82 12.77
CA ALA A 26 8.00 1.59 12.80
C ALA A 26 8.13 1.01 11.38
N GLY A 27 8.78 -0.15 11.28
CA GLY A 27 8.77 -0.89 10.03
C GLY A 27 7.31 -1.26 9.75
N ALA A 28 6.85 -0.94 8.53
CA ALA A 28 5.52 -1.32 8.09
C ALA A 28 5.30 -2.81 8.36
N ALA A 29 4.28 -3.15 9.15
CA ALA A 29 3.92 -4.55 9.37
C ALA A 29 3.29 -5.09 8.08
N ALA A 30 3.77 -6.23 7.61
CA ALA A 30 3.11 -6.93 6.50
C ALA A 30 1.83 -7.59 7.04
N GLN A 31 0.68 -7.26 6.45
CA GLN A 31 -0.58 -7.92 6.76
C GLN A 31 -0.68 -9.26 6.01
N THR A 32 -1.43 -10.22 6.56
CA THR A 32 -1.44 -11.63 6.11
C THR A 32 -1.97 -11.84 4.69
N ASP A 33 -2.84 -10.95 4.20
CA ASP A 33 -3.50 -11.08 2.89
C ASP A 33 -2.89 -10.20 1.78
N ASP A 34 -1.71 -9.61 2.01
CA ASP A 34 -1.00 -8.73 1.05
C ASP A 34 -1.92 -7.61 0.50
N PRO A 35 -2.28 -6.62 1.33
CA PRO A 35 -3.22 -5.57 0.93
C PRO A 35 -2.69 -4.80 -0.27
N GLY A 36 -3.55 -4.50 -1.22
CA GLY A 36 -3.23 -3.76 -2.44
C GLY A 36 -4.17 -2.58 -2.65
N VAL A 37 -3.69 -1.55 -3.33
CA VAL A 37 -4.53 -0.43 -3.79
C VAL A 37 -4.61 -0.48 -5.31
N ARG A 38 -5.84 -0.42 -5.83
CA ARG A 38 -6.13 -0.40 -7.26
C ARG A 38 -7.03 0.77 -7.63
N VAL A 39 -6.96 1.16 -8.90
CA VAL A 39 -7.90 2.09 -9.52
C VAL A 39 -8.93 1.27 -10.29
N THR A 40 -10.22 1.51 -10.08
CA THR A 40 -11.28 0.84 -10.82
C THR A 40 -11.51 1.49 -12.17
N ASP A 41 -12.01 0.71 -13.13
CA ASP A 41 -12.47 1.25 -14.41
C ASP A 41 -13.43 2.43 -14.24
N GLY A 42 -13.22 3.44 -15.07
CA GLY A 42 -13.97 4.68 -15.00
C GLY A 42 -15.19 4.70 -15.92
N THR A 43 -16.20 5.49 -15.54
CA THR A 43 -17.32 5.82 -16.43
C THR A 43 -17.25 7.28 -16.86
N THR A 44 -17.56 7.56 -18.12
CA THR A 44 -17.61 8.94 -18.62
C THR A 44 -18.95 9.57 -18.31
N THR A 45 -18.95 10.69 -17.60
CA THR A 45 -20.14 11.51 -17.40
C THR A 45 -20.52 12.25 -18.68
N SER A 46 -21.78 12.71 -18.79
CA SER A 46 -22.25 13.50 -19.93
C SER A 46 -21.46 14.80 -20.14
N GLY A 47 -20.71 15.27 -19.14
CA GLY A 47 -19.81 16.42 -19.24
C GLY A 47 -18.44 16.13 -19.88
N GLY A 48 -18.16 14.87 -20.23
CA GLY A 48 -16.88 14.47 -20.85
C GLY A 48 -15.75 14.16 -19.86
N ASN A 49 -16.03 14.18 -18.55
CA ASN A 49 -15.08 13.76 -17.53
C ASN A 49 -15.25 12.26 -17.24
N THR A 50 -14.18 11.60 -16.82
CA THR A 50 -14.20 10.20 -16.42
C THR A 50 -14.06 10.08 -14.91
N THR A 51 -14.96 9.35 -14.28
CA THR A 51 -14.96 9.09 -12.84
C THR A 51 -14.37 7.73 -12.57
N VAL A 52 -13.30 7.66 -11.78
CA VAL A 52 -12.63 6.42 -11.33
C VAL A 52 -12.74 6.26 -9.81
N GLY A 53 -12.79 5.02 -9.34
CA GLY A 53 -12.72 4.68 -7.91
C GLY A 53 -11.32 4.25 -7.52
N VAL A 54 -10.94 4.49 -6.27
CA VAL A 54 -9.71 3.96 -5.67
C VAL A 54 -10.10 3.02 -4.55
N VAL A 55 -9.58 1.79 -4.58
CA VAL A 55 -10.02 0.70 -3.71
C VAL A 55 -8.83 0.03 -3.05
N LEU A 56 -8.92 -0.16 -1.73
CA LEU A 56 -8.06 -1.07 -0.97
C LEU A 56 -8.66 -2.48 -1.06
N THR A 57 -7.88 -3.47 -1.49
CA THR A 57 -8.38 -4.82 -1.76
C THR A 57 -8.79 -5.54 -0.48
N SER A 58 -8.06 -5.34 0.61
CA SER A 58 -8.27 -6.03 1.87
C SER A 58 -7.67 -5.24 3.04
N ALA A 59 -8.28 -5.38 4.22
CA ALA A 59 -7.79 -4.85 5.49
C ALA A 59 -7.87 -5.93 6.59
N PRO A 60 -6.99 -6.94 6.60
CA PRO A 60 -6.94 -8.00 7.61
C PRO A 60 -7.02 -7.55 9.07
N ASN A 61 -6.36 -6.43 9.40
CA ASN A 61 -6.34 -5.83 10.74
C ASN A 61 -7.20 -4.55 10.82
N GLY A 62 -8.05 -4.31 9.83
CA GLY A 62 -8.82 -3.07 9.71
C GLY A 62 -8.01 -1.90 9.15
N LEU A 63 -8.61 -0.72 9.18
CA LEU A 63 -8.04 0.51 8.62
C LEU A 63 -8.48 1.71 9.46
N SER A 64 -7.56 2.30 10.22
CA SER A 64 -7.83 3.52 10.99
C SER A 64 -7.60 4.79 10.17
N GLY A 65 -6.72 4.76 9.17
CA GLY A 65 -6.49 5.91 8.31
C GLY A 65 -5.55 5.66 7.15
N TYR A 66 -5.60 6.57 6.17
CA TYR A 66 -4.73 6.53 5.01
C TYR A 66 -4.41 7.92 4.46
N TYR A 67 -3.28 7.96 3.77
CA TYR A 67 -2.75 9.10 3.03
C TYR A 67 -2.10 8.55 1.76
N LEU A 68 -2.51 9.06 0.59
CA LEU A 68 -2.00 8.61 -0.70
C LEU A 68 -2.02 9.71 -1.75
N ASP A 69 -1.17 9.56 -2.77
CA ASP A 69 -1.14 10.41 -3.94
C ASP A 69 -1.67 9.65 -5.16
N LEU A 70 -2.48 10.32 -5.98
CA LEU A 70 -3.01 9.80 -7.24
C LEU A 70 -2.50 10.67 -8.37
N THR A 71 -1.84 10.07 -9.36
CA THR A 71 -1.25 10.82 -10.48
C THR A 71 -1.81 10.33 -11.80
N VAL A 72 -2.37 11.24 -12.59
CA VAL A 72 -2.78 10.95 -13.97
C VAL A 72 -1.54 10.81 -14.85
N GLN A 73 -1.31 9.62 -15.37
CA GLN A 73 -0.14 9.28 -16.18
C GLN A 73 -0.42 9.40 -17.68
N SER A 74 -1.65 9.13 -18.11
CA SER A 74 -2.08 9.25 -19.51
C SER A 74 -3.59 9.44 -19.62
N PRO A 75 -4.10 10.10 -20.66
CA PRO A 75 -3.35 10.77 -21.75
C PRO A 75 -2.71 12.10 -21.29
N GLU A 76 -1.72 12.58 -22.05
CA GLU A 76 -1.13 13.91 -21.80
C GLU A 76 -2.21 15.00 -21.85
N GLY A 77 -2.22 15.87 -20.83
CA GLY A 77 -3.22 16.93 -20.71
C GLY A 77 -4.51 16.53 -19.98
N ALA A 78 -4.67 15.27 -19.59
CA ALA A 78 -5.70 14.89 -18.62
C ALA A 78 -5.39 15.48 -17.24
N ARG A 79 -6.45 15.88 -16.53
CA ARG A 79 -6.37 16.62 -15.26
C ARG A 79 -7.39 16.10 -14.26
N VAL A 80 -6.97 15.96 -13.01
CA VAL A 80 -7.90 15.75 -11.90
C VAL A 80 -8.65 17.06 -11.67
N VAL A 81 -9.98 17.01 -11.78
CA VAL A 81 -10.85 18.17 -11.57
C VAL A 81 -11.63 18.09 -10.26
N ASN A 82 -11.80 16.89 -9.72
CA ASN A 82 -12.44 16.67 -8.44
C ASN A 82 -11.98 15.37 -7.80
N ALA A 83 -12.00 15.33 -6.47
CA ALA A 83 -11.79 14.14 -5.67
C ALA A 83 -12.73 14.19 -4.46
N SER A 84 -13.25 13.03 -4.06
CA SER A 84 -14.21 12.91 -2.97
C SER A 84 -14.00 11.63 -2.19
N TYR A 85 -14.44 11.65 -0.94
CA TYR A 85 -14.32 10.56 0.00
C TYR A 85 -15.68 9.87 0.19
N PRO A 86 -15.72 8.55 0.41
CA PRO A 86 -16.92 7.88 0.89
C PRO A 86 -17.31 8.35 2.30
N ASP A 87 -18.61 8.36 2.59
CA ASP A 87 -19.17 8.86 3.86
C ASP A 87 -18.73 8.07 5.10
N GLN A 88 -18.15 6.87 4.92
CA GLN A 88 -17.65 6.05 6.02
C GLN A 88 -16.48 6.69 6.76
N PHE A 89 -15.65 7.49 6.07
CA PHE A 89 -14.52 8.16 6.70
C PHE A 89 -14.98 9.43 7.42
N GLY A 90 -15.09 9.35 8.75
CA GLY A 90 -15.62 10.45 9.58
C GLY A 90 -14.68 11.65 9.74
N LEU A 91 -13.43 11.55 9.29
CA LEU A 91 -12.48 12.67 9.29
C LEU A 91 -11.69 12.68 7.97
N THR A 92 -11.71 13.81 7.27
CA THR A 92 -11.06 13.96 5.95
C THR A 92 -10.37 15.31 5.83
N THR A 93 -9.24 15.36 5.15
CA THR A 93 -8.63 16.62 4.70
C THR A 93 -9.18 16.99 3.32
N ALA A 94 -9.32 18.30 3.03
CA ALA A 94 -9.68 18.73 1.67
C ALA A 94 -8.64 18.21 0.66
N PRO A 95 -9.06 17.60 -0.48
CA PRO A 95 -8.11 17.10 -1.47
C PRO A 95 -7.16 18.20 -1.93
N ALA A 96 -5.87 17.90 -1.95
CA ALA A 96 -4.84 18.85 -2.38
C ALA A 96 -4.39 18.51 -3.80
N TYR A 97 -4.45 19.49 -4.70
CA TYR A 97 -4.12 19.31 -6.11
C TYR A 97 -2.75 19.92 -6.40
N SER A 98 -1.97 19.26 -7.26
CA SER A 98 -0.74 19.84 -7.80
C SER A 98 -1.06 21.05 -8.69
N GLU A 99 -0.08 21.93 -8.90
CA GLU A 99 -0.26 23.16 -9.69
C GLU A 99 -0.66 22.87 -11.14
N ASP A 100 -0.20 21.76 -11.69
CA ASP A 100 -0.52 21.28 -13.02
C ASP A 100 -1.81 20.43 -13.06
N GLY A 101 -2.41 20.12 -11.91
CA GLY A 101 -3.65 19.36 -11.78
C GLY A 101 -3.55 17.89 -12.19
N THR A 102 -2.35 17.31 -12.27
CA THR A 102 -2.14 15.89 -12.59
C THR A 102 -2.17 15.00 -11.37
N THR A 103 -1.74 15.54 -10.22
CA THR A 103 -1.69 14.81 -8.96
C THR A 103 -2.74 15.36 -8.00
N VAL A 104 -3.43 14.46 -7.33
CA VAL A 104 -4.27 14.77 -6.18
C VAL A 104 -3.82 13.93 -4.99
N THR A 105 -3.68 14.60 -3.86
CA THR A 105 -3.38 14.00 -2.56
C THR A 105 -4.66 13.91 -1.77
N VAL A 106 -4.95 12.72 -1.24
CA VAL A 106 -6.15 12.43 -0.44
C VAL A 106 -5.76 11.82 0.90
N GLU A 107 -6.48 12.22 1.94
CA GLU A 107 -6.22 11.83 3.33
C GLU A 107 -7.55 11.69 4.08
N ALA A 108 -7.75 10.54 4.71
CA ALA A 108 -8.93 10.30 5.52
C ALA A 108 -8.65 9.30 6.65
N ALA A 109 -9.48 9.36 7.69
CA ALA A 109 -9.44 8.47 8.84
C ALA A 109 -10.83 7.90 9.13
N ASP A 110 -10.85 6.62 9.48
CA ASP A 110 -12.04 5.92 9.93
C ASP A 110 -12.21 6.05 11.45
N VAL A 111 -12.58 7.26 11.86
CA VAL A 111 -12.79 7.58 13.29
C VAL A 111 -14.00 6.87 13.91
N ASN A 112 -14.83 6.21 13.11
CA ASN A 112 -16.03 5.51 13.56
C ASN A 112 -15.89 3.99 13.52
N ASP A 113 -14.71 3.46 13.18
CA ASP A 113 -14.42 2.03 13.18
C ASP A 113 -15.40 1.24 12.27
N VAL A 114 -15.62 1.76 11.06
CA VAL A 114 -16.50 1.17 10.04
C VAL A 114 -15.78 0.09 9.22
N VAL A 115 -14.48 0.24 8.99
CA VAL A 115 -13.60 -0.66 8.24
C VAL A 115 -12.94 -1.63 9.22
N GLU A 116 -13.75 -2.57 9.69
CA GLU A 116 -13.32 -3.57 10.68
C GLU A 116 -12.31 -4.60 10.10
N PRO A 117 -11.60 -5.35 10.97
CA PRO A 117 -10.70 -6.42 10.56
C PRO A 117 -11.35 -7.46 9.65
N GLY A 118 -10.71 -7.72 8.50
CA GLY A 118 -11.20 -8.63 7.47
C GLY A 118 -12.08 -7.97 6.41
N ALA A 119 -12.27 -6.64 6.45
CA ALA A 119 -12.92 -5.90 5.38
C ALA A 119 -12.16 -6.06 4.05
N ALA A 120 -12.89 -6.00 2.94
CA ALA A 120 -12.36 -6.13 1.59
C ALA A 120 -13.08 -5.19 0.62
N ASP A 121 -12.44 -4.90 -0.51
CA ASP A 121 -12.94 -3.99 -1.55
C ASP A 121 -13.40 -2.64 -0.98
N ILE A 122 -12.57 -2.06 -0.11
CA ILE A 122 -12.88 -0.81 0.60
C ILE A 122 -12.63 0.36 -0.34
N GLN A 123 -13.67 1.09 -0.69
CA GLN A 123 -13.51 2.31 -1.46
C GLN A 123 -12.84 3.39 -0.60
N LEU A 124 -11.71 3.90 -1.06
CA LEU A 124 -10.95 4.98 -0.42
C LEU A 124 -11.37 6.33 -0.99
N ALA A 125 -11.47 6.45 -2.30
CA ALA A 125 -11.79 7.72 -2.95
C ALA A 125 -12.57 7.52 -4.26
N THR A 126 -13.21 8.60 -4.70
CA THR A 126 -13.72 8.76 -6.07
C THR A 126 -13.09 9.99 -6.68
N VAL A 127 -12.50 9.84 -7.87
CA VAL A 127 -11.76 10.90 -8.56
C VAL A 127 -12.37 11.14 -9.93
N GLU A 128 -12.55 12.42 -10.27
CA GLU A 128 -13.06 12.87 -11.55
C GLU A 128 -11.92 13.49 -12.36
N ILE A 129 -11.75 12.99 -13.58
CA ILE A 129 -10.64 13.34 -14.46
C ILE A 129 -11.18 13.91 -15.76
N ALA A 130 -10.83 15.15 -16.07
CA ALA A 130 -11.12 15.78 -17.35
C ALA A 130 -10.09 15.36 -18.40
N GLY A 131 -10.55 15.15 -19.64
CA GLY A 131 -9.69 14.79 -20.76
C GLY A 131 -9.23 13.33 -20.79
N GLY A 132 -9.61 12.52 -19.80
CA GLY A 132 -9.42 11.06 -19.82
C GLY A 132 -10.63 10.37 -20.44
N THR A 133 -10.40 9.44 -21.38
CA THR A 133 -11.43 8.53 -21.89
C THR A 133 -11.21 7.15 -21.26
N PRO A 134 -12.27 6.42 -20.85
CA PRO A 134 -12.13 5.05 -20.35
C PRO A 134 -11.40 4.18 -21.37
N GLY A 135 -10.43 3.40 -20.89
CA GLY A 135 -9.57 2.55 -21.73
C GLY A 135 -8.23 3.20 -22.13
N ASP A 136 -8.15 4.53 -22.22
CA ASP A 136 -6.89 5.26 -22.49
C ASP A 136 -6.33 5.97 -21.24
N LEU A 137 -7.12 5.99 -20.17
CA LEU A 137 -6.79 6.67 -18.91
C LEU A 137 -5.92 5.76 -18.04
N ALA A 138 -4.69 6.19 -17.78
CA ALA A 138 -3.79 5.55 -16.83
C ALA A 138 -3.62 6.44 -15.59
N VAL A 139 -3.90 5.89 -14.41
CA VAL A 139 -3.76 6.59 -13.13
C VAL A 139 -2.84 5.77 -12.24
N GLY A 140 -1.74 6.37 -11.82
CA GLY A 140 -0.85 5.80 -10.81
C GLY A 140 -1.35 6.13 -9.41
N VAL A 141 -1.17 5.20 -8.48
CA VAL A 141 -1.50 5.37 -7.06
C VAL A 141 -0.24 5.19 -6.25
N GLU A 142 0.15 6.17 -5.43
CA GLU A 142 1.28 6.05 -4.52
C GLU A 142 0.76 6.04 -3.07
N PRO A 143 0.68 4.87 -2.41
CA PRO A 143 0.31 4.81 -1.01
C PRO A 143 1.46 5.41 -0.17
N ARG A 144 1.15 6.41 0.66
CA ARG A 144 2.15 7.17 1.42
C ARG A 144 2.15 6.80 2.90
N GLN A 145 0.98 6.57 3.47
CA GLN A 145 0.78 6.06 4.83
C GLN A 145 -0.57 5.35 4.90
N PHE A 146 -0.59 4.17 5.51
CA PHE A 146 -1.79 3.43 5.87
C PHE A 146 -1.57 2.87 7.27
N ASP A 147 -2.56 3.04 8.14
CA ASP A 147 -2.50 2.57 9.53
C ASP A 147 -3.72 1.68 9.79
N ASP A 148 -3.51 0.55 10.48
CA ASP A 148 -4.59 -0.36 10.88
C ASP A 148 -5.26 0.08 12.19
N ASP A 149 -6.24 -0.68 12.68
CA ASP A 149 -7.05 -0.31 13.85
C ASP A 149 -6.24 -0.30 15.16
N ASP A 150 -5.13 -1.06 15.19
CA ASP A 150 -4.17 -1.07 16.29
C ASP A 150 -3.20 0.13 16.22
N GLY A 151 -3.23 0.88 15.12
CA GLY A 151 -2.38 2.04 14.85
C GLY A 151 -1.01 1.65 14.30
N GLU A 152 -0.85 0.41 13.82
CA GLU A 152 0.36 -0.03 13.14
C GLU A 152 0.33 0.35 11.67
N SER A 153 1.44 0.92 11.20
CA SER A 153 1.55 1.27 9.80
C SER A 153 1.77 0.03 8.93
N PHE A 154 1.16 0.03 7.74
CA PHE A 154 1.39 -0.97 6.71
C PHE A 154 1.54 -0.28 5.35
N GLN A 155 2.10 -1.01 4.37
CA GLN A 155 2.30 -0.50 3.03
C GLN A 155 1.57 -1.40 2.04
N PRO A 156 0.44 -0.97 1.48
CA PRO A 156 -0.24 -1.78 0.47
C PRO A 156 0.53 -1.74 -0.86
N ALA A 157 0.46 -2.84 -1.60
CA ALA A 157 1.02 -2.96 -2.94
C ALA A 157 0.21 -2.13 -3.96
N GLN A 158 0.86 -1.65 -5.02
CA GLN A 158 0.15 -1.05 -6.15
C GLN A 158 -0.31 -2.18 -7.08
N VAL A 159 -1.63 -2.32 -7.25
CA VAL A 159 -2.20 -3.31 -8.16
C VAL A 159 -2.61 -2.59 -9.44
N SER A 160 -1.86 -2.82 -10.50
CA SER A 160 -2.26 -2.47 -11.86
C SER A 160 -3.19 -3.56 -12.39
N ASP A 161 -4.30 -3.20 -13.04
CA ASP A 161 -5.14 -4.12 -13.80
C ASP A 161 -4.42 -4.56 -15.08
N GLU A 162 -3.23 -5.15 -14.94
CA GLU A 162 -2.58 -5.89 -16.02
C GLU A 162 -3.23 -7.27 -15.99
N THR A 163 -4.20 -7.51 -16.87
CA THR A 163 -4.74 -8.87 -17.06
C THR A 163 -3.55 -9.81 -17.28
N PRO A 164 -3.34 -10.84 -16.44
CA PRO A 164 -2.24 -11.76 -16.66
C PRO A 164 -2.55 -12.52 -17.95
N THR A 165 -1.89 -12.12 -19.04
CA THR A 165 -1.82 -12.95 -20.23
C THR A 165 -1.01 -14.17 -19.82
N THR A 166 -1.73 -15.23 -19.45
CA THR A 166 -1.14 -16.56 -19.29
C THR A 166 -0.66 -16.99 -20.67
N GLU A 167 0.60 -16.70 -21.01
CA GLU A 167 1.26 -17.41 -22.08
C GLU A 167 1.46 -18.86 -21.60
N PRO A 168 0.95 -19.87 -22.32
CA PRO A 168 1.24 -21.24 -21.99
C PRO A 168 2.71 -21.51 -22.36
N ASP A 169 3.54 -21.72 -21.33
CA ASP A 169 4.89 -22.24 -21.48
C ASP A 169 4.85 -23.52 -22.34
N THR A 170 5.27 -23.38 -23.59
CA THR A 170 5.49 -24.51 -24.50
C THR A 170 6.86 -25.09 -24.16
N PRO A 171 6.97 -26.37 -23.73
CA PRO A 171 8.27 -26.94 -23.42
C PRO A 171 9.03 -27.16 -24.73
N THR A 172 10.05 -26.34 -24.96
CA THR A 172 10.96 -26.52 -26.10
C THR A 172 11.78 -27.77 -25.85
N THR A 173 11.42 -28.83 -26.56
CA THR A 173 12.17 -30.09 -26.66
C THR A 173 13.33 -29.85 -27.63
N SER A 174 14.55 -29.64 -27.12
CA SER A 174 15.75 -29.60 -27.95
C SER A 174 16.31 -31.02 -28.14
N THR A 175 16.20 -31.54 -29.37
CA THR A 175 16.83 -32.79 -29.79
C THR A 175 17.95 -32.53 -30.79
N GLY A 176 19.17 -32.93 -30.40
CA GLY A 176 20.20 -33.53 -31.28
C GLY A 176 21.30 -32.61 -31.84
N PRO A 177 22.34 -33.21 -32.48
CA PRO A 177 23.25 -34.23 -31.95
C PRO A 177 24.73 -33.93 -32.31
N GLU A 178 25.72 -34.52 -31.61
CA GLU A 178 27.06 -34.71 -32.19
C GLU A 178 27.74 -35.99 -31.66
N PRO A 179 28.38 -36.82 -32.52
CA PRO A 179 29.06 -38.06 -32.13
C PRO A 179 30.59 -37.90 -32.04
N THR A 180 31.27 -38.74 -31.25
CA THR A 180 32.42 -39.62 -31.63
C THR A 180 33.15 -40.16 -30.38
N ASP A 181 32.92 -41.44 -30.11
CA ASP A 181 33.76 -42.56 -29.62
C ASP A 181 35.01 -42.36 -28.73
N GLY A 182 35.13 -43.22 -27.69
CA GLY A 182 36.43 -43.70 -27.23
C GLY A 182 36.63 -44.23 -25.79
N GLN A 183 35.98 -45.36 -25.42
CA GLN A 183 36.48 -46.45 -24.53
C GLN A 183 36.86 -46.22 -23.04
N GLY A 184 36.32 -47.06 -22.13
CA GLY A 184 36.99 -47.40 -20.86
C GLY A 184 36.18 -47.83 -19.62
N ALA A 185 35.54 -49.01 -19.67
CA ALA A 185 35.31 -49.99 -18.58
C ALA A 185 34.66 -49.60 -17.21
N ALA A 186 33.41 -50.08 -17.06
CA ALA A 186 32.84 -50.90 -15.97
C ALA A 186 33.02 -50.53 -14.48
N ASN A 187 31.89 -50.25 -13.80
CA ASN A 187 31.39 -51.17 -12.77
C ASN A 187 29.88 -51.02 -12.58
N GLY A 188 29.16 -52.14 -12.55
CA GLY A 188 27.69 -52.19 -12.59
C GLY A 188 27.00 -52.14 -11.23
N SER A 189 25.70 -51.85 -11.25
CA SER A 189 24.66 -52.62 -10.56
C SER A 189 23.27 -52.14 -11.02
N ALA A 190 22.42 -53.12 -11.35
CA ALA A 190 21.04 -53.04 -11.85
C ALA A 190 20.09 -52.27 -10.90
N THR A 191 19.23 -51.38 -11.41
CA THR A 191 17.82 -51.60 -11.85
C THR A 191 16.80 -51.80 -10.72
N ALA A 192 15.92 -50.80 -10.57
CA ALA A 192 14.45 -50.84 -10.46
C ALA A 192 13.98 -49.67 -9.59
N SER A 193 12.82 -49.04 -9.75
CA SER A 193 11.79 -48.97 -10.79
C SER A 193 10.74 -48.01 -10.20
N GLY A 194 10.33 -47.00 -10.96
CA GLY A 194 9.01 -46.36 -10.91
C GLY A 194 8.63 -45.52 -9.67
N GLY A 195 8.08 -44.33 -9.94
CA GLY A 195 7.28 -43.61 -8.94
C GLY A 195 7.32 -42.10 -9.04
N SER A 196 6.77 -41.55 -10.13
CA SER A 196 6.40 -40.13 -10.21
C SER A 196 5.27 -39.83 -9.22
N GLY A 197 5.48 -38.83 -8.36
CA GLY A 197 4.44 -38.17 -7.57
C GLY A 197 4.99 -36.89 -6.96
N PRO A 198 4.40 -35.70 -7.23
CA PRO A 198 4.83 -34.47 -6.59
C PRO A 198 4.44 -34.51 -5.10
N LEU A 199 5.44 -34.38 -4.23
CA LEU A 199 5.24 -34.21 -2.79
C LEU A 199 4.63 -32.82 -2.55
N SER A 200 3.40 -32.79 -2.04
CA SER A 200 2.74 -31.61 -1.46
C SER A 200 3.52 -31.07 -0.25
N PRO A 201 3.31 -29.79 0.14
CA PRO A 201 4.30 -28.98 0.83
C PRO A 201 4.55 -29.41 2.27
N ALA A 202 5.83 -29.49 2.63
CA ALA A 202 6.27 -29.70 3.99
C ALA A 202 6.01 -28.44 4.84
N LEU A 203 5.04 -28.58 5.73
CA LEU A 203 4.80 -27.87 6.97
C LEU A 203 6.12 -27.47 7.67
N VAL A 204 6.47 -26.18 7.64
CA VAL A 204 7.54 -25.62 8.49
C VAL A 204 6.90 -25.03 9.73
N VAL A 205 6.86 -25.84 10.79
CA VAL A 205 6.66 -25.41 12.17
C VAL A 205 8.03 -25.10 12.76
N GLY A 206 8.21 -23.89 13.28
CA GLY A 206 9.33 -23.53 14.14
C GLY A 206 9.45 -22.02 14.28
N ALA A 207 9.69 -21.42 15.44
CA ALA A 207 9.73 -21.90 16.80
C ALA A 207 9.49 -20.66 17.69
N VAL A 208 8.66 -20.81 18.72
CA VAL A 208 8.48 -19.80 19.77
C VAL A 208 9.74 -19.75 20.63
N ALA A 209 10.43 -18.61 20.68
CA ALA A 209 11.47 -18.34 21.66
C ALA A 209 11.09 -17.11 22.48
N LEU A 210 10.42 -17.36 23.61
CA LEU A 210 10.30 -16.44 24.74
C LEU A 210 11.70 -16.19 25.32
N LEU A 211 12.16 -14.94 25.30
CA LEU A 211 13.23 -14.48 26.18
C LEU A 211 12.70 -13.39 27.11
N VAL A 212 12.20 -13.86 28.26
CA VAL A 212 12.10 -13.08 29.48
C VAL A 212 13.51 -12.84 30.00
N GLY A 213 13.96 -11.59 29.95
CA GLY A 213 15.22 -11.13 30.53
C GLY A 213 15.00 -10.04 31.56
N VAL A 214 14.60 -10.44 32.78
CA VAL A 214 14.67 -9.59 33.97
C VAL A 214 16.13 -9.45 34.39
N TRP A 215 16.68 -8.23 34.45
CA TRP A 215 17.65 -7.93 35.50
C TRP A 215 17.67 -6.46 35.95
N PHE A 216 17.58 -6.35 37.27
CA PHE A 216 17.59 -5.18 38.15
C PHE A 216 18.90 -4.38 38.06
N ARG A 217 18.86 -3.03 38.04
CA ARG A 217 19.87 -2.28 38.80
C ARG A 217 19.37 -0.94 39.33
N ARG A 218 19.01 -1.01 40.61
CA ARG A 218 18.93 0.04 41.61
C ARG A 218 20.17 0.95 41.60
N SER A 219 19.99 2.26 41.69
CA SER A 219 20.97 3.23 42.20
C SER A 219 20.20 4.46 42.70
N GLU A 220 19.87 4.44 43.98
CA GLU A 220 19.49 5.63 44.75
C GLU A 220 20.79 6.33 45.17
N ALA A 221 20.90 7.62 44.86
CA ALA A 221 21.71 8.60 45.59
C ALA A 221 21.21 10.00 45.23
#